data_AF-A0AA44CDM3-F1
#
_entry.id   AF-A0AA44CDM3-F1
#
_cell.length_a   1.000
_cell.length_b   1.000
_cell.length_c   1.000
_cell.angle_alpha   90.00
_cell.angle_beta   90.00
_cell.angle_gamma   90.00
#
_symmetry.space_group_name_H-M   'P 1'
#
loop_
_entity.id
_entity.type
_entity.pdbx_description
1 polymer ?
#
loop_
_entity_poly.entity_id
_entity_poly.type
_entity_poly.pdbx_seq_one_letter_code
_entity_poly.pdbx_strand_id
1 'polypeptide(L)' 'MSRFEDLEAATLERLRTLKAKPDMTINLIDMGAPLNAAGYSQEEVLAVLLALEQEKIVALAPGNRLLILKDLPQ' A
#
# COMPACT_ATOMS: atom_id res chain seq x y z
N MET A 1 -0.47 8.91 -17.82
CA MET A 1 -0.29 8.51 -16.42
C MET A 1 1.18 8.28 -16.19
N SER A 2 1.71 8.75 -15.06
CA SER A 2 3.08 8.48 -14.66
C SER A 2 3.19 7.06 -14.06
N ARG A 3 4.38 6.46 -14.09
CA ARG A 3 4.62 5.14 -13.47
C ARG A 3 4.28 5.13 -11.97
N PHE A 4 4.39 6.28 -11.30
CA PHE A 4 4.01 6.44 -9.91
C PHE A 4 2.48 6.40 -9.72
N GLU A 5 1.73 7.12 -10.55
CA GLU A 5 0.24 7.10 -10.52
C GLU A 5 -0.30 5.69 -10.78
N ASP A 6 0.28 4.96 -11.74
CA ASP A 6 -0.11 3.57 -12.04
C ASP A 6 0.12 2.65 -10.83
N LEU A 7 1.26 2.82 -10.16
CA LEU A 7 1.59 2.03 -8.97
C LEU A 7 0.73 2.42 -7.75
N GLU A 8 0.43 3.70 -7.59
CA GLU A 8 -0.48 4.17 -6.54
C GLU A 8 -1.86 3.52 -6.70
N ALA A 9 -2.41 3.56 -7.91
CA ALA A 9 -3.68 2.90 -8.23
C ALA A 9 -3.62 1.39 -7.95
N ALA A 10 -2.57 0.70 -8.39
CA ALA A 10 -2.38 -0.73 -8.14
C ALA A 10 -2.24 -1.06 -6.64
N THR A 11 -1.56 -0.19 -5.87
CA THR A 11 -1.40 -0.34 -4.43
C THR A 11 -2.74 -0.18 -3.72
N LEU A 12 -3.52 0.84 -4.07
CA LEU A 12 -4.86 1.05 -3.53
C LEU A 12 -5.81 -0.12 -3.87
N GLU A 13 -5.79 -0.60 -5.12
CA GLU A 13 -6.56 -1.77 -5.53
C GLU A 13 -6.16 -3.03 -4.75
N ARG A 14 -4.86 -3.23 -4.51
CA ARG A 14 -4.38 -4.34 -3.69
C ARG A 14 -4.90 -4.26 -2.26
N LEU A 15 -4.84 -3.08 -1.63
CA LEU A 15 -5.38 -2.87 -0.29
C LEU A 15 -6.89 -3.11 -0.23
N ARG A 16 -7.65 -2.69 -1.25
CA ARG A 16 -9.09 -2.99 -1.36
C ARG A 16 -9.37 -4.49 -1.52
N THR A 17 -8.57 -5.19 -2.31
CA THR A 17 -8.66 -6.66 -2.48
C THR A 17 -8.43 -7.39 -1.15
N LEU A 18 -7.53 -6.87 -0.32
CA LEU A 18 -7.28 -7.32 1.05
C LEU A 18 -8.37 -6.87 2.05
N LYS A 19 -9.39 -6.16 1.58
CA LYS A 19 -10.50 -5.60 2.37
C LYS A 19 -9.99 -4.71 3.51
N ALA A 20 -8.93 -3.94 3.25
CA ALA A 20 -8.37 -2.96 4.16
C ALA A 20 -9.46 -2.02 4.69
N LYS A 21 -9.45 -1.81 6.01
CA LYS A 21 -10.34 -0.91 6.75
C LYS A 21 -9.54 -0.23 7.85
N PRO A 22 -9.97 0.94 8.36
CA PRO A 22 -9.35 1.57 9.52
C PRO A 22 -9.12 0.58 10.67
N ASP A 23 -8.00 0.76 11.38
CA ASP A 23 -7.50 -0.06 12.48
C ASP A 23 -7.07 -1.49 12.10
N MET A 24 -7.22 -1.88 10.83
CA MET A 24 -6.73 -3.17 10.34
C MET A 24 -5.23 -3.11 10.08
N THR A 25 -4.53 -4.19 10.44
CA THR A 25 -3.11 -4.36 10.13
C THR A 25 -2.92 -5.40 9.04
N ILE A 26 -2.14 -5.06 8.02
CA ILE A 26 -1.85 -5.91 6.85
C ILE A 26 -0.36 -6.27 6.84
N ASN A 27 -0.03 -7.51 6.46
CA ASN A 27 1.35 -7.91 6.24
C ASN A 27 1.86 -7.32 4.91
N LEU A 28 3.01 -6.66 4.93
CA LEU A 28 3.63 -6.07 3.74
C LEU A 28 4.01 -7.12 2.69
N ILE A 29 4.22 -8.38 3.07
CA ILE A 29 4.44 -9.48 2.10
C ILE A 29 3.16 -9.74 1.29
N ASP A 30 2.00 -9.79 1.96
CA ASP A 30 0.71 -10.01 1.30
C ASP A 30 0.36 -8.86 0.36
N MET A 31 0.81 -7.65 0.68
CA MET A 31 0.65 -6.47 -0.18
C MET A 31 1.67 -6.46 -1.33
N GLY A 32 2.95 -6.66 -1.03
CA GLY A 32 4.05 -6.47 -1.97
C GLY A 32 4.25 -7.61 -2.98
N ALA A 33 3.96 -8.86 -2.61
CA ALA A 33 4.22 -9.99 -3.51
C ALA A 33 3.43 -9.90 -4.84
N PRO A 34 2.13 -9.56 -4.87
CA PRO A 34 1.40 -9.38 -6.13
C PRO A 34 1.85 -8.15 -6.93
N LEU A 35 2.24 -7.06 -6.26
CA LEU A 35 2.77 -5.88 -6.96
C LEU A 35 4.14 -6.18 -7.60
N ASN A 36 4.97 -6.96 -6.90
CA ASN A 36 6.23 -7.45 -7.45
C ASN A 36 6.01 -8.36 -8.67
N ALA A 37 5.04 -9.28 -8.59
CA ALA A 37 4.66 -10.12 -9.72
C ALA A 37 4.10 -9.32 -10.90
N ALA A 38 3.52 -8.14 -10.66
CA ALA A 38 3.07 -7.20 -11.67
C ALA A 38 4.21 -6.31 -12.24
N GLY A 39 5.46 -6.49 -11.79
CA GLY A 39 6.64 -5.78 -12.32
C GLY A 39 7.01 -4.49 -11.59
N TYR A 40 6.45 -4.26 -10.39
CA TYR A 40 6.84 -3.14 -9.53
C TYR A 40 7.95 -3.54 -8.56
N SER A 41 8.96 -2.70 -8.41
CA SER A 41 10.04 -2.96 -7.46
C SER A 41 9.61 -2.69 -6.03
N GLN A 42 10.34 -3.24 -5.06
CA GLN A 42 10.09 -2.97 -3.65
C GLN A 42 10.26 -1.49 -3.30
N GLU A 43 11.24 -0.81 -3.90
CA GLU A 43 11.49 0.61 -3.68
C GLU A 43 10.33 1.47 -4.19
N GLU A 44 9.78 1.13 -5.35
CA GLU A 44 8.64 1.83 -5.92
C GLU A 44 7.40 1.67 -5.03
N VAL A 45 7.12 0.44 -4.57
CA VAL A 45 6.00 0.15 -3.67
C VAL A 45 6.18 0.91 -2.36
N LEU A 46 7.40 0.92 -1.81
CA LEU A 46 7.70 1.65 -0.59
C LEU A 46 7.51 3.15 -0.75
N ALA A 47 7.91 3.74 -1.89
CA ALA A 47 7.71 5.16 -2.17
C ALA A 47 6.22 5.56 -2.13
N VAL A 48 5.34 4.74 -2.71
CA VAL A 48 3.88 4.96 -2.63
C VAL A 48 3.38 4.81 -1.20
N LEU A 49 3.78 3.77 -0.48
CA LEU A 49 3.37 3.60 0.92
C LEU A 49 3.79 4.77 1.81
N LEU A 50 4.98 5.33 1.58
CA LEU A 50 5.46 6.52 2.30
C LEU A 50 4.62 7.76 1.96
N ALA A 51 4.19 7.94 0.71
CA ALA A 51 3.28 9.01 0.34
C ALA A 51 1.92 8.89 1.06
N LEU A 52 1.33 7.68 1.06
CA LEU A 52 0.09 7.41 1.79
C LEU A 52 0.25 7.60 3.31
N GLU A 53 1.44 7.33 3.85
CA GLU A 53 1.76 7.58 5.27
C GLU A 53 1.89 9.07 5.60
N GLN A 54 2.43 9.89 4.68
CA GLN A 54 2.45 11.34 4.81
C GLN A 54 1.02 11.91 4.89
N GLU A 55 0.08 11.36 4.11
CA GLU A 55 -1.35 11.71 4.14
C GLU A 55 -2.12 11.13 5.34
N LYS A 56 -1.44 10.33 6.17
CA LYS A 56 -2.03 9.62 7.32
C LYS A 56 -3.16 8.68 6.91
N ILE A 57 -3.06 8.06 5.72
CA ILE A 57 -3.97 7.01 5.28
C ILE A 57 -3.51 5.66 5.84
N VAL A 58 -2.19 5.45 5.87
CA VAL A 58 -1.55 4.25 6.43
C VAL A 58 -0.40 4.63 7.37
N ALA A 59 0.12 3.68 8.12
CA ALA A 59 1.38 3.79 8.84
C ALA A 59 2.20 2.52 8.70
N LEU A 60 3.50 2.66 8.48
CA LEU A 60 4.43 1.54 8.55
C LEU A 60 4.63 1.16 10.02
N ALA A 61 4.40 -0.11 10.33
CA ALA A 61 4.48 -0.64 11.68
C ALA A 61 5.58 -1.73 11.76
N PRO A 62 6.18 -1.95 12.96
CA PRO A 62 7.18 -2.99 13.15
C PRO A 62 6.70 -4.38 12.72
N GLY A 63 7.63 -5.22 12.29
CA GLY A 63 7.34 -6.58 11.87
C GLY A 63 6.72 -6.71 10.48
N ASN A 64 7.12 -5.84 9.54
CA ASN A 64 6.62 -5.79 8.15
C ASN A 64 5.11 -5.65 8.07
N ARG A 65 4.58 -4.67 8.81
CA ARG A 65 3.14 -4.43 8.93
C ARG A 65 2.79 -3.05 8.41
N LEU A 66 1.58 -2.94 7.87
CA LEU A 66 0.95 -1.70 7.44
C LEU A 66 -0.35 -1.54 8.23
N LEU A 67 -0.43 -0.51 9.06
CA LEU A 67 -1.66 -0.14 9.75
C LEU A 67 -2.48 0.79 8.87
N ILE A 68 -3.76 0.49 8.70
CA ILE A 68 -4.70 1.38 7.99
C ILE A 68 -5.26 2.37 9.00
N LEU A 69 -5.09 3.67 8.74
CA LEU A 69 -5.51 4.75 9.65
C LEU A 69 -6.85 5.36 9.26
N LYS A 70 -7.16 5.39 7.96
CA LYS A 70 -8.37 6.00 7.39
C LYS A 70 -8.93 5.12 6.29
N ASP A 71 -10.14 5.44 5.85
CA ASP A 71 -10.67 4.87 4.61
C ASP A 71 -9.74 5.18 3.44
N LEU A 72 -9.61 4.22 2.54
CA LEU A 72 -8.80 4.38 1.35
C LEU A 72 -9.46 5.42 0.41
N PRO A 73 -8.67 6.26 -0.28
CA PRO A 73 -9.16 7.12 -1.34
C PRO A 73 -9.96 6.32 -2.39
N GLN A 74 -10.87 6.98 -3.11
CA GLN A 74 -11.62 6.39 -4.23
C GLN A 74 -10.75 6.35 -5.49
#